data_AF-A0A1W5D4L9-F1
#
_entry.id   AF-A0A1W5D4L9-F1
#
_cell.length_a   1.000
_cell.length_b   1.000
_cell.length_c   1.000
_cell.angle_alpha   90.00
_cell.angle_beta   90.00
_cell.angle_gamma   90.00
#
_symmetry.space_group_name_H-M   'P 1'
#
loop_
_entity.id
_entity.type
_entity.pdbx_description
1 polymer ?
#
loop_
_entity_poly.entity_id
_entity_poly.type
_entity_poly.pdbx_seq_one_letter_code
_entity_poly.pdbx_strand_id
1 'polypeptide(L)'
;MRLSRIDPEKPVIYTDKATDKQYIIAPGTPMSMTGVLIHFDENIFPNPLAFKPERWLPSDPWSNDIVENRKKYLVPFTRGTRQCLGMNLARDVRMDGDRGYLELFEFDYERDLKIVGDGALPLYGVE
;
A
#
# COMPACT_ATOMS: atom_id res chain seq x y z
N MET A 1 -9.48 -1.44 4.38
CA MET A 1 -9.72 0.00 4.68
C MET A 1 -9.65 0.19 6.19
N ARG A 2 -9.00 1.24 6.69
CA ARG A 2 -8.79 1.45 8.13
C ARG A 2 -10.02 2.11 8.76
N LEU A 3 -10.35 1.74 10.00
CA LEU A 3 -11.46 2.35 10.76
C LEU A 3 -11.26 3.87 10.87
N SER A 4 -12.31 4.63 10.55
CA SER A 4 -12.32 6.09 10.63
C SER A 4 -12.00 6.59 12.05
N ARG A 5 -11.26 7.68 12.14
CA ARG A 5 -11.12 8.49 13.35
C ARG A 5 -12.32 9.42 13.45
N ILE A 6 -12.95 9.46 14.61
CA ILE A 6 -14.00 10.42 14.93
C ILE A 6 -13.67 10.93 16.33
N ASP A 7 -13.52 12.24 16.47
CA ASP A 7 -13.57 12.89 17.78
C ASP A 7 -14.96 13.53 17.89
N PRO A 8 -15.85 13.01 18.74
CA PRO A 8 -17.23 13.51 18.80
C PRO A 8 -17.34 14.89 19.45
N GLU A 9 -16.35 15.31 20.24
CA GLU A 9 -16.46 16.51 21.09
C GLU A 9 -15.54 17.63 20.64
N LYS A 10 -14.33 17.32 20.19
CA LYS A 10 -13.31 18.33 19.90
C LYS A 10 -13.09 18.47 18.39
N PRO A 11 -12.94 19.71 17.90
CA PRO A 11 -12.54 19.92 16.52
C PRO A 11 -11.10 19.44 16.32
N VAL A 12 -10.83 18.89 15.14
CA VAL A 12 -9.46 18.54 14.75
C VAL A 12 -8.87 19.71 13.98
N ILE A 13 -7.81 20.29 14.53
CA ILE A 13 -7.09 21.41 13.93
C ILE A 13 -5.87 20.86 13.21
N TYR A 14 -5.80 21.12 11.91
CA TYR A 14 -4.65 20.81 11.08
C TYR A 14 -3.96 22.10 10.64
N THR A 15 -2.71 22.28 11.05
CA THR A 15 -1.88 23.41 10.60
C THR A 15 -0.98 22.95 9.46
N ASP A 16 -1.15 23.56 8.30
CA ASP A 16 -0.26 23.36 7.16
C ASP A 16 1.11 23.97 7.45
N LYS A 17 2.16 23.16 7.48
CA LYS A 17 3.53 23.60 7.77
C LYS A 17 4.12 24.50 6.69
N ALA A 18 3.60 24.43 5.45
CA ALA A 18 4.14 25.19 4.33
C ALA A 18 3.54 26.61 4.25
N THR A 19 2.25 26.76 4.59
CA THR A 19 1.52 28.03 4.45
C THR A 19 1.10 28.64 5.79
N ASP A 20 1.40 27.98 6.91
CA ASP A 20 0.95 28.28 8.28
C ASP A 20 -0.58 28.43 8.42
N LYS A 21 -1.32 27.87 7.45
CA LYS A 21 -2.77 27.99 7.39
C LYS A 21 -3.39 26.92 8.28
N GLN A 22 -4.35 27.32 9.10
CA GLN A 22 -5.11 26.40 9.93
C GLN A 22 -6.40 25.97 9.24
N TYR A 23 -6.61 24.66 9.24
CA TYR A 23 -7.84 24.01 8.78
C TYR A 23 -8.53 23.41 10.01
N ILE A 24 -9.79 23.78 10.21
CA ILE A 24 -10.60 23.32 11.35
C ILE A 24 -11.61 22.30 10.82
N ILE A 25 -11.50 21.08 11.31
CA ILE A 25 -12.44 19.99 11.02
C ILE A 25 -13.40 19.88 12.19
N ALA A 26 -14.70 19.98 11.93
CA ALA A 26 -15.73 20.00 12.96
C ALA A 26 -15.76 18.70 13.79
N PRO A 27 -16.15 18.77 15.07
CA PRO A 27 -16.42 17.58 15.88
C PRO A 27 -17.40 16.63 15.19
N GLY A 28 -17.26 15.33 15.42
CA GLY A 28 -18.09 14.28 14.83
C GLY A 28 -17.75 13.93 13.38
N THR A 29 -16.76 14.60 12.76
CA THR A 29 -16.37 14.31 11.37
C THR A 29 -15.54 13.01 11.27
N PRO A 30 -15.98 12.00 10.51
CA PRO A 30 -15.17 10.81 10.27
C PRO A 30 -14.04 11.08 9.29
N MET A 31 -12.82 10.81 9.74
CA MET A 31 -11.60 10.93 8.94
C MET A 31 -10.96 9.56 8.74
N SER A 32 -10.66 9.22 7.50
CA SER A 32 -9.85 8.03 7.18
C SER A 32 -8.80 8.36 6.13
N MET A 33 -7.89 7.42 5.91
CA MET A 33 -6.86 7.52 4.89
C MET A 33 -7.07 6.40 3.89
N THR A 34 -7.13 6.76 2.61
CA THR A 34 -7.26 5.82 1.51
C THR A 34 -5.91 5.69 0.81
N GLY A 35 -5.09 4.72 1.24
CA GLY A 35 -3.77 4.49 0.63
C GLY A 35 -3.84 4.17 -0.87
N VAL A 36 -4.93 3.53 -1.30
CA VAL A 36 -5.23 3.24 -2.71
C VAL A 36 -5.15 4.51 -3.56
N LEU A 37 -5.72 5.63 -3.13
CA LEU A 37 -5.68 6.88 -3.92
C LEU A 37 -4.25 7.36 -4.17
N ILE A 38 -3.34 7.19 -3.20
CA ILE A 38 -1.93 7.56 -3.34
C ILE A 38 -1.21 6.55 -4.24
N HIS A 39 -1.48 5.25 -4.09
CA HIS A 39 -0.83 4.19 -4.86
C HIS A 39 -1.24 4.17 -6.33
N PHE A 40 -2.43 4.68 -6.65
CA PHE A 40 -2.96 4.77 -8.02
C PHE A 40 -2.88 6.19 -8.62
N ASP A 41 -2.24 7.14 -7.95
CA ASP A 41 -1.99 8.47 -8.53
C ASP A 41 -0.88 8.38 -9.59
N GLU A 42 -1.21 8.65 -10.84
CA GLU A 42 -0.29 8.60 -11.97
C GLU A 42 0.84 9.65 -11.88
N ASN A 43 0.62 10.76 -11.17
CA ASN A 43 1.64 11.78 -10.94
C ASN A 43 2.75 11.28 -10.01
N ILE A 44 2.43 10.30 -9.15
CA ILE A 44 3.37 9.69 -8.20
C ILE A 44 3.93 8.38 -8.77
N PHE A 45 3.05 7.55 -9.35
CA PHE A 45 3.34 6.23 -9.86
C PHE A 45 2.90 6.11 -11.33
N PRO A 46 3.78 6.43 -12.30
CA PRO A 46 3.43 6.31 -13.72
C PRO A 46 3.03 4.88 -14.09
N ASN A 47 1.89 4.74 -14.77
CA ASN A 47 1.25 3.45 -15.08
C ASN A 47 1.04 2.59 -13.82
N PRO A 48 0.22 3.03 -12.86
CA PRO A 48 0.11 2.39 -11.54
C PRO A 48 -0.48 0.98 -11.61
N LEU A 49 -1.29 0.70 -12.63
CA LEU A 49 -1.91 -0.61 -12.89
C LEU A 49 -0.96 -1.64 -13.51
N ALA A 50 0.17 -1.20 -14.08
CA ALA A 50 1.14 -2.10 -14.67
C ALA A 50 2.10 -2.65 -13.59
N PHE A 51 2.34 -3.95 -13.60
CA PHE A 51 3.37 -4.59 -12.78
C PHE A 51 4.76 -4.22 -13.33
N LYS A 52 5.42 -3.25 -12.69
CA LYS A 52 6.75 -2.72 -13.08
C LYS A 52 7.72 -2.74 -11.88
N PRO A 53 8.34 -3.89 -11.57
CA PRO A 53 9.30 -4.01 -10.46
C PRO A 53 10.46 -3.02 -10.54
N GLU A 54 10.87 -2.67 -11.77
CA GLU A 54 11.97 -1.74 -12.07
C GLU A 54 11.72 -0.34 -11.50
N ARG A 55 10.46 0.02 -11.20
CA ARG A 55 10.11 1.28 -10.55
C ARG A 55 10.80 1.48 -9.19
N TRP A 56 11.20 0.39 -8.54
CA TRP A 56 11.85 0.39 -7.23
C TRP A 56 13.37 0.20 -7.30
N LEU A 57 13.92 0.03 -8.50
CA LEU A 57 15.35 -0.05 -8.73
C LEU A 57 15.91 1.34 -9.03
N PRO A 58 17.13 1.64 -8.55
CA PRO A 58 17.79 2.90 -8.90
C PRO A 58 18.20 2.88 -10.38
N SER A 59 18.06 4.02 -11.07
CA SER A 59 18.50 4.17 -12.46
C SER A 59 20.02 4.23 -12.60
N ASP A 60 20.70 4.69 -11.55
CA ASP A 60 22.14 4.66 -11.39
C ASP A 60 22.43 3.92 -10.07
N PRO A 61 23.27 2.87 -10.04
CA PRO A 61 23.65 2.17 -8.82
C PRO A 61 24.13 3.07 -7.66
N TRP A 62 24.60 4.29 -7.98
CA TRP A 62 25.07 5.28 -7.01
C TRP A 62 24.04 6.37 -6.65
N SER A 63 22.88 6.41 -7.33
CA SER A 63 21.81 7.37 -7.06
C SER A 63 20.63 6.70 -6.33
N ASN A 64 20.34 7.18 -5.12
CA ASN A 64 19.19 6.73 -4.31
C ASN A 64 18.00 7.72 -4.39
N ASP A 65 18.14 8.80 -5.13
CA ASP A 65 17.28 9.99 -5.11
C ASP A 65 15.84 9.70 -5.55
N ILE A 66 15.69 8.95 -6.64
CA ILE A 66 14.39 8.63 -7.23
C ILE A 66 13.64 7.59 -6.38
N VAL A 67 14.36 6.60 -5.86
CA VAL A 67 13.79 5.50 -5.06
C VAL A 67 13.33 6.00 -3.69
N GLU A 68 14.14 6.82 -3.00
CA GLU A 68 13.79 7.41 -1.71
C GLU A 68 12.59 8.36 -1.82
N ASN A 69 12.51 9.13 -2.90
CA ASN A 69 11.36 10.00 -3.14
C ASN A 69 10.07 9.25 -3.40
N ARG A 70 10.10 8.05 -3.99
CA ARG A 70 8.90 7.22 -4.17
C ARG A 70 8.50 6.48 -2.91
N LYS A 71 9.47 6.04 -2.10
CA LYS A 71 9.23 5.36 -0.81
C LYS A 71 8.38 6.20 0.15
N LYS A 72 8.46 7.54 0.09
CA LYS A 72 7.65 8.43 0.96
C LYS A 72 6.14 8.32 0.73
N TYR A 73 5.73 7.96 -0.48
CA TYR A 73 4.33 7.78 -0.88
C TYR A 73 3.87 6.33 -0.81
N LEU A 74 4.80 5.38 -0.61
CA LEU A 74 4.48 3.97 -0.42
C LEU A 74 4.00 3.73 1.03
N VAL A 75 2.68 3.74 1.22
CA VAL A 75 2.03 3.56 2.55
C VAL A 75 1.20 2.26 2.72
N PRO A 76 1.72 1.05 2.40
CA PRO A 76 0.96 -0.20 2.54
C PRO A 76 0.62 -0.52 4.01
N PHE A 77 1.47 -0.09 4.95
CA PHE A 77 1.27 -0.25 6.39
C PHE A 77 0.70 1.00 7.07
N THR A 78 0.14 1.93 6.28
CA THR A 78 -0.24 3.30 6.69
C THR A 78 0.94 4.09 7.26
N ARG A 79 0.71 5.29 7.79
CA ARG A 79 1.77 6.15 8.35
C ARG A 79 1.24 6.92 9.58
N GLY A 80 2.17 7.38 10.43
CA GLY A 80 1.87 8.20 11.60
C GLY A 80 1.61 7.38 12.86
N THR A 81 0.96 7.99 13.86
CA THR A 81 0.78 7.41 15.22
C THR A 81 0.04 6.08 15.28
N ARG A 82 -0.64 5.68 14.20
CA ARG A 82 -1.35 4.41 14.12
C ARG A 82 -0.95 3.62 12.88
N GLN A 83 0.34 3.71 12.51
CA GLN A 83 1.00 2.82 11.57
C GLN A 83 0.99 1.38 12.08
N CYS A 84 0.98 0.40 11.18
CA CYS A 84 0.99 -1.02 11.58
C CYS A 84 2.21 -1.33 12.45
N LEU A 85 1.98 -1.79 13.68
CA LEU A 85 3.05 -2.22 14.59
C LEU A 85 3.77 -3.47 14.06
N GLY A 86 3.05 -4.34 13.36
CA GLY A 86 3.60 -5.54 12.73
C GLY A 86 4.38 -5.29 11.44
N MET A 87 4.66 -4.04 11.06
CA MET A 87 5.40 -3.75 9.82
C MET A 87 6.80 -4.39 9.83
N ASN A 88 7.51 -4.33 10.96
CA ASN A 88 8.84 -4.92 11.05
C ASN A 88 8.77 -6.44 11.00
N LEU A 89 7.80 -7.03 11.71
CA LEU A 89 7.54 -8.46 11.65
C LEU A 89 7.24 -8.88 10.21
N ALA A 90 6.28 -8.24 9.53
CA ALA A 90 5.91 -8.56 8.15
C ALA A 90 7.06 -8.48 7.14
N ARG A 91 8.08 -7.65 7.40
CA ARG A 91 9.28 -7.56 6.55
C ARG A 91 10.28 -8.67 6.79
N ASP A 92 10.23 -9.29 7.97
CA ASP A 92 11.22 -10.26 8.45
C ASP A 92 10.59 -11.64 8.72
N VAL A 93 9.29 -11.83 8.45
CA VAL A 93 8.65 -13.14 8.53
C VAL A 93 9.31 -14.04 7.50
N ARG A 94 10.08 -15.00 8.02
CA ARG A 94 10.56 -16.16 7.29
C ARG A 94 9.72 -17.35 7.69
N MET A 95 9.27 -18.11 6.70
CA MET A 95 8.54 -19.36 6.94
C MET A 95 9.52 -20.52 7.09
N ASP A 96 9.10 -21.60 7.73
CA ASP A 96 9.90 -22.83 7.77
C ASP A 96 10.15 -23.32 6.33
N GLY A 97 11.42 -23.39 5.93
CA GLY A 97 11.83 -23.70 4.56
C GLY A 97 12.11 -22.49 3.67
N ASP A 98 11.96 -21.26 4.17
CA ASP A 98 12.43 -20.06 3.48
C ASP A 98 13.96 -20.04 3.45
N ARG A 99 14.51 -20.26 2.25
CA ARG A 99 15.96 -20.30 2.03
C ARG A 99 16.59 -18.92 1.87
N GLY A 100 15.78 -17.85 1.88
CA GLY A 100 16.22 -16.47 1.71
C GLY A 100 16.60 -16.11 0.27
N TYR A 101 16.30 -16.98 -0.70
CA TYR A 101 16.42 -16.71 -2.13
C TYR A 101 15.24 -17.33 -2.89
N LEU A 102 14.88 -16.69 -4.00
CA LEU A 102 13.87 -17.20 -4.92
C LEU A 102 14.55 -18.09 -5.97
N GLU A 103 14.00 -19.27 -6.19
CA GLU A 103 14.35 -20.13 -7.32
C GLU A 103 13.34 -19.88 -8.44
N LEU A 104 13.83 -19.80 -9.67
CA LEU A 104 12.96 -19.68 -10.84
C LEU A 104 12.40 -21.06 -11.19
N PHE A 105 11.08 -21.12 -11.32
CA PHE A 105 10.37 -22.30 -11.83
C PHE A 105 9.60 -21.90 -13.09
N GLU A 106 9.43 -22.87 -13.99
CA GLU A 106 8.51 -22.68 -15.11
C GLU A 106 7.08 -22.66 -14.59
N PHE A 107 6.43 -21.51 -14.73
CA PHE A 107 5.06 -21.29 -14.30
C PHE A 107 4.10 -21.65 -15.41
N ASP A 108 3.18 -22.58 -15.12
CA ASP A 108 2.06 -22.93 -15.98
C ASP A 108 0.75 -22.53 -15.28
N TYR A 109 -0.06 -21.69 -15.93
CA TYR A 109 -1.31 -21.20 -15.35
C TYR A 109 -2.27 -22.33 -14.96
N GLU A 110 -2.41 -23.35 -15.81
CA GLU A 110 -3.36 -24.46 -15.62
C GLU A 110 -2.93 -25.36 -14.46
N ARG A 111 -1.61 -25.53 -14.26
CA ARG A 111 -1.06 -26.36 -13.19
C ARG A 111 -0.94 -25.60 -11.86
N ASP A 112 -0.48 -24.35 -11.90
CA ASP A 112 0.05 -23.65 -10.72
C ASP A 112 -0.90 -22.57 -10.16
N LEU A 113 -1.83 -22.04 -10.96
CA LEU A 113 -2.71 -20.94 -10.53
C LEU A 113 -4.21 -21.22 -10.70
N LYS A 114 -4.60 -22.09 -11.63
CA LYS A 114 -6.01 -22.35 -11.91
C LYS A 114 -6.76 -22.69 -10.62
N ILE A 115 -7.59 -21.75 -10.21
CA ILE A 115 -8.43 -21.91 -9.03
C ILE A 115 -9.59 -22.82 -9.45
N VAL A 116 -9.42 -24.12 -9.28
CA VAL A 116 -10.51 -25.09 -9.42
C VAL A 116 -11.26 -25.09 -8.09
N GLY A 117 -12.41 -24.41 -8.06
CA GLY A 117 -13.25 -24.31 -6.86
C GLY A 117 -14.53 -25.12 -7.01
N ASP A 118 -14.73 -26.11 -6.15
CA ASP A 118 -16.06 -26.69 -5.89
C ASP A 118 -16.78 -25.79 -4.86
N GLY A 119 -17.22 -24.61 -5.31
CA GLY A 119 -17.89 -23.62 -4.46
C GLY A 119 -19.41 -23.68 -4.60
N ALA A 120 -20.13 -23.67 -3.47
CA ALA A 120 -21.60 -23.52 -3.43
C ALA A 120 -22.10 -22.09 -3.78
N LEU A 121 -21.20 -21.19 -4.19
CA LEU A 121 -21.54 -19.86 -4.69
C LEU A 121 -21.31 -19.83 -6.20
N PRO A 122 -22.28 -19.36 -7.00
CA PRO A 122 -22.08 -19.21 -8.42
C PRO A 122 -20.96 -18.19 -8.64
N LEU A 123 -19.82 -18.66 -9.10
CA LEU A 123 -18.87 -17.78 -9.77
C LEU A 123 -19.60 -17.29 -11.02
N TYR A 124 -19.86 -15.99 -11.09
CA TYR A 124 -20.47 -15.38 -12.27
C TYR A 124 -19.58 -15.66 -13.47
N GLY A 125 -19.93 -16.70 -14.23
CA GLY A 125 -19.46 -16.93 -15.57
C GLY A 125 -20.04 -15.83 -16.44
N VAL A 126 -19.17 -14.93 -16.89
CA VAL A 126 -19.44 -14.10 -18.04
C VAL A 126 -18.94 -14.92 -19.23
N GLU A 127 -19.85 -15.21 -20.16
CA GLU A 127 -19.57 -15.85 -21.46
C GLU A 127 -18.46 -15.12 -22.24
#